data_AF-Q5CXV5-F1
#
_entry.id   AF-Q5CXV5-F1
#
_cell.length_a   1.000
_cell.length_b   1.000
_cell.length_c   1.000
_cell.angle_alpha   90.00
_cell.angle_beta   90.00
_cell.angle_gamma   90.00
#
_symmetry.space_group_name_H-M   'P 1'
#
loop_
_entity.id
_entity.type
_entity.pdbx_description
1 polymer ?
#
loop_
_entity_poly.entity_id
_entity_poly.type
_entity_poly.pdbx_seq_one_letter_code
_entity_poly.pdbx_strand_id
1 'polypeptide(L)'
;MIEYLEHNISGKDFLQPEFQQVLVESGNFPMLPYLSDSNNEVELTGSFTILRYLADKCKLMGKSPEERNKIENWLEYLQSLLHSVWDFENMSDNYTGIQQAKKKSQFLLETLHPMLKCIDEKIEQGIWALESYSVVDIVLYSAISVIIRSWGSDLLKPYIR
;
A
#
# COMPACT_ATOMS: atom_id res chain seq x y z
N MET A 1 26.42 18.55 -2.28
CA MET A 1 26.81 17.15 -2.53
C MET A 1 26.51 16.42 -1.25
N ILE A 2 25.43 15.65 -1.21
CA ILE A 2 25.04 14.90 0.01
C ILE A 2 25.78 13.56 -0.08
N GLU A 3 26.64 13.27 0.89
CA GLU A 3 27.30 11.99 1.03
C GLU A 3 26.24 10.92 1.31
N TYR A 4 26.02 10.04 0.33
CA TYR A 4 25.31 8.79 0.54
C TYR A 4 26.21 7.88 1.37
N LEU A 5 25.94 7.80 2.68
CA LEU A 5 26.44 6.71 3.49
C LEU A 5 25.73 5.44 3.02
N GLU A 6 26.41 4.63 2.20
CA GLU A 6 26.01 3.27 1.85
C GLU A 6 25.80 2.48 3.15
N HIS A 7 24.56 2.47 3.64
CA HIS A 7 24.13 1.46 4.58
C HIS A 7 23.99 0.19 3.73
N ASN A 8 25.01 -0.65 3.77
CA ASN A 8 24.95 -2.03 3.29
C ASN A 8 23.83 -2.73 4.07
N ILE A 9 22.60 -2.63 3.58
CA ILE A 9 21.52 -3.53 3.98
C ILE A 9 21.87 -4.85 3.28
N SER A 10 22.73 -5.63 3.92
CA SER A 10 22.95 -7.03 3.60
C SER A 10 21.65 -7.78 3.93
N GLY A 11 20.65 -7.65 3.06
CA GLY A 11 19.46 -8.47 3.10
C GLY A 11 19.85 -9.89 2.75
N LYS A 12 19.49 -10.84 3.61
CA LYS A 12 19.70 -12.26 3.31
C LYS A 12 18.73 -12.67 2.19
N ASP A 13 19.22 -13.39 1.18
CA ASP A 13 18.42 -13.84 0.03
C ASP A 13 17.47 -14.97 0.49
N PHE A 14 16.17 -14.70 0.39
CA PHE A 14 15.10 -15.60 0.83
C PHE A 14 14.98 -16.88 0.00
N LEU A 15 15.67 -16.97 -1.15
CA LEU A 15 15.76 -18.21 -1.93
C LEU A 15 16.84 -19.17 -1.41
N GLN A 16 17.66 -18.75 -0.43
CA GLN A 16 18.68 -19.62 0.14
C GLN A 16 18.06 -20.76 0.97
N PRO A 17 18.65 -21.97 0.94
CA PRO A 17 18.11 -23.15 1.65
C PRO A 17 17.91 -22.93 3.15
N GLU A 18 18.76 -22.10 3.75
CA GLU A 18 18.72 -21.69 5.15
C GLU A 18 17.40 -20.99 5.50
N PHE A 19 16.89 -20.17 4.59
CA PHE A 19 15.62 -19.47 4.75
C PHE A 19 14.43 -20.37 4.50
N GLN A 20 14.51 -21.32 3.56
CA GLN A 20 13.44 -22.32 3.39
C GLN A 20 13.16 -23.07 4.68
N GLN A 21 14.21 -23.37 5.45
CA GLN A 21 14.08 -24.05 6.73
C GLN A 21 13.52 -23.14 7.83
N VAL A 22 13.99 -21.88 7.95
CA VAL A 22 13.40 -20.87 8.85
C VAL A 22 11.92 -20.64 8.53
N LEU A 23 11.57 -20.60 7.25
CA LEU A 23 10.22 -20.39 6.74
C LEU A 23 9.30 -21.59 7.07
N VAL A 24 9.77 -22.82 6.90
CA VAL A 24 9.04 -24.05 7.27
C VAL A 24 8.89 -24.20 8.78
N GLU A 25 9.94 -23.88 9.55
CA GLU A 25 9.97 -24.03 11.01
C GLU A 25 9.18 -22.94 11.74
N SER A 26 9.09 -21.72 11.18
CA SER A 26 8.33 -20.61 11.77
C SER A 26 6.81 -20.80 11.77
N GLY A 27 6.28 -21.76 11.00
CA GLY A 27 4.83 -21.96 10.82
C GLY A 27 4.11 -20.81 10.09
N ASN A 28 4.84 -19.78 9.64
CA ASN A 28 4.30 -18.55 9.04
C ASN A 28 4.38 -18.54 7.50
N PHE A 29 4.52 -19.70 6.87
CA PHE A 29 4.72 -19.84 5.43
C PHE A 29 3.40 -19.91 4.62
N PRO A 30 3.22 -19.13 3.53
CA PRO A 30 3.90 -17.87 3.20
C PRO A 30 2.89 -16.72 3.06
N MET A 31 2.79 -15.85 4.06
CA MET A 31 2.22 -14.51 3.84
C MET A 31 3.31 -13.55 3.41
N LEU A 32 3.61 -13.53 2.11
CA LEU A 32 4.46 -12.48 1.53
C LEU A 32 3.73 -11.12 1.55
N PRO A 33 4.47 -10.00 1.66
CA PRO A 33 5.92 -9.89 1.82
C PRO A 33 6.40 -10.20 3.25
N TYR A 34 7.69 -10.53 3.37
CA TYR A 34 8.40 -10.82 4.62
C TYR A 34 9.60 -9.88 4.78
N LEU A 35 9.87 -9.44 6.01
CA LEU A 35 11.01 -8.61 6.38
C LEU A 35 11.75 -9.25 7.57
N SER A 36 13.06 -9.41 7.44
CA SER A 36 13.98 -9.74 8.54
C SER A 36 14.90 -8.55 8.82
N ASP A 37 14.86 -8.03 10.05
CA ASP A 37 15.76 -7.01 10.55
C ASP A 37 16.65 -7.59 11.65
N SER A 38 17.73 -8.25 11.23
CA SER A 38 18.67 -8.93 12.12
C SER A 38 19.35 -8.02 13.14
N ASN A 39 19.48 -6.72 12.87
CA ASN A 39 20.07 -5.76 13.81
C ASN A 39 19.17 -5.52 15.04
N ASN A 40 17.88 -5.84 14.92
CA ASN A 40 16.88 -5.59 15.96
C ASN A 40 16.14 -6.88 16.36
N GLU A 41 16.56 -8.04 15.84
CA GLU A 41 15.92 -9.34 16.07
C GLU A 41 14.41 -9.32 15.75
N VAL A 42 14.01 -8.62 14.69
CA VAL A 42 12.61 -8.47 14.27
C VAL A 42 12.35 -9.24 12.99
N GLU A 43 11.28 -10.04 13.00
CA GLU A 43 10.77 -10.79 11.85
C GLU A 43 9.30 -10.43 11.63
N LEU A 44 8.94 -9.93 10.44
CA LEU A 44 7.60 -9.40 10.16
C LEU A 44 7.04 -9.96 8.85
N THR A 45 5.73 -10.20 8.84
CA THR A 45 4.93 -10.43 7.63
C THR A 45 3.81 -9.40 7.53
N GLY A 46 3.21 -9.29 6.34
CA GLY A 46 2.14 -8.33 6.06
C GLY A 46 2.69 -6.98 5.61
N SER A 47 2.36 -6.61 4.37
CA SER A 47 2.91 -5.43 3.69
C SER A 47 2.74 -4.14 4.49
N PHE A 48 1.55 -3.89 5.05
CA PHE A 48 1.29 -2.68 5.83
C PHE A 48 1.98 -2.66 7.20
N THR A 49 2.16 -3.82 7.84
CA THR A 49 2.92 -3.92 9.10
C THR A 49 4.40 -3.61 8.86
N ILE A 50 4.97 -4.24 7.83
CA ILE A 50 6.34 -4.01 7.39
C ILE A 50 6.53 -2.54 7.00
N LEU A 51 5.58 -1.96 6.28
CA LEU A 51 5.65 -0.58 5.84
C LEU A 51 5.64 0.41 7.02
N ARG A 52 4.79 0.20 8.03
CA ARG A 52 4.80 1.01 9.25
C ARG A 52 6.13 0.93 10.00
N TYR A 53 6.66 -0.29 10.16
CA TYR A 53 7.94 -0.51 10.81
C TYR A 53 9.08 0.26 10.13
N LEU A 54 9.18 0.16 8.80
CA LEU A 54 10.18 0.88 8.02
C LEU A 54 9.92 2.40 8.02
N ALA A 55 8.66 2.82 7.96
CA ALA A 55 8.30 4.23 8.01
C ALA A 55 8.72 4.89 9.34
N ASP A 56 8.52 4.24 10.48
CA ASP A 56 8.97 4.76 11.77
C ASP A 56 10.51 4.86 11.81
N LYS A 57 11.22 3.84 11.34
CA LYS A 57 12.70 3.85 11.25
C LYS A 57 13.22 4.97 10.35
N CYS A 58 12.52 5.25 9.26
CA CYS A 58 12.85 6.31 8.31
C CYS A 58 12.26 7.68 8.67
N LYS A 59 11.60 7.82 9.83
CA LYS A 59 10.96 9.07 10.29
C LYS A 59 9.88 9.61 9.33
N LEU A 60 9.11 8.70 8.71
CA LEU A 60 8.02 8.96 7.77
C LEU A 60 6.62 8.82 8.40
N MET A 61 6.54 8.58 9.71
CA MET A 61 5.29 8.48 10.48
C MET A 61 4.87 9.80 11.15
N GLY A 62 5.54 10.92 10.83
CA GLY A 62 5.34 12.18 11.56
C GLY A 62 6.10 12.24 12.89
N LYS A 63 6.10 13.41 13.51
CA LYS A 63 6.84 13.72 14.74
C LYS A 63 5.94 13.78 15.96
N SER A 64 4.67 14.14 15.81
CA SER A 64 3.69 14.20 16.90
C SER A 64 2.70 13.01 16.89
N PRO A 65 2.05 12.71 18.02
CA PRO A 65 0.95 11.73 18.06
C PRO A 65 -0.20 12.07 17.10
N GLU A 66 -0.54 13.34 16.94
CA GLU A 66 -1.60 13.81 16.05
C GLU A 66 -1.24 13.57 14.58
N GLU A 67 0.02 13.84 14.21
CA GLU A 67 0.56 13.55 12.87
C GLU A 67 0.54 12.05 12.58
N ARG A 68 0.94 11.23 13.56
CA ARG A 68 0.86 9.77 13.47
C ARG A 68 -0.57 9.29 13.24
N ASN A 69 -1.54 9.80 14.01
CA ASN A 69 -2.94 9.41 13.86
C ASN A 69 -3.52 9.80 12.49
N LYS A 70 -3.12 10.96 11.94
CA LYS A 70 -3.50 11.35 10.58
C LYS A 70 -2.93 10.37 9.55
N ILE A 71 -1.66 10.00 9.68
CA ILE A 71 -1.02 9.01 8.80
C ILE A 71 -1.72 7.66 8.90
N GLU A 72 -1.97 7.16 10.10
CA GLU A 72 -2.64 5.87 10.29
C GLU A 72 -4.05 5.86 9.68
N ASN A 73 -4.82 6.94 9.86
CA ASN A 73 -6.13 7.05 9.23
C ASN A 73 -6.05 6.98 7.70
N TRP A 74 -5.05 7.63 7.10
CA TRP A 74 -4.80 7.53 5.66
C TRP A 74 -4.38 6.13 5.22
N LEU A 75 -3.50 5.46 5.99
CA LEU A 75 -3.08 4.09 5.70
C LEU A 75 -4.25 3.12 5.72
N GLU A 76 -5.13 3.19 6.73
CA GLU A 76 -6.33 2.36 6.81
C GLU A 76 -7.27 2.59 5.62
N TYR A 77 -7.45 3.86 5.24
CA TYR A 77 -8.29 4.23 4.11
C TYR A 77 -7.76 3.69 2.78
N LEU A 78 -6.46 3.89 2.52
CA LEU A 78 -5.82 3.43 1.29
C LEU A 78 -5.69 1.90 1.25
N GLN A 79 -5.50 1.25 2.39
CA GLN A 79 -5.56 -0.21 2.48
C GLN A 79 -6.95 -0.74 2.11
N SER A 80 -8.01 -0.08 2.59
CA SER A 80 -9.39 -0.44 2.24
C SER A 80 -9.67 -0.29 0.75
N LEU A 81 -9.12 0.76 0.12
CA LEU A 81 -9.21 0.97 -1.33
C LEU A 81 -8.53 -0.17 -2.10
N LEU A 82 -7.29 -0.49 -1.72
CA LEU A 82 -6.50 -1.55 -2.35
C LEU A 82 -7.20 -2.91 -2.23
N HIS A 83 -7.70 -3.26 -1.05
CA HIS A 83 -8.46 -4.49 -0.84
C HIS A 83 -9.73 -4.53 -1.69
N SER A 84 -10.48 -3.43 -1.74
CA SER A 84 -11.72 -3.36 -2.54
C SER A 84 -11.45 -3.60 -4.02
N VAL A 85 -10.38 -3.03 -4.57
CA VAL A 85 -9.98 -3.27 -5.97
C VAL A 85 -9.54 -4.72 -6.16
N TRP A 86 -8.70 -5.25 -5.28
CA TRP A 86 -8.21 -6.62 -5.33
C TRP A 86 -9.34 -7.66 -5.27
N ASP A 87 -10.27 -7.49 -4.34
CA ASP A 87 -11.44 -8.37 -4.19
C ASP A 87 -12.30 -8.35 -5.45
N PHE A 88 -12.52 -7.17 -6.03
CA PHE A 88 -13.24 -7.04 -7.30
C PHE A 88 -12.52 -7.79 -8.44
N GLU A 89 -11.20 -7.61 -8.57
CA GLU A 89 -10.42 -8.28 -9.61
C GLU A 89 -10.48 -9.80 -9.49
N ASN A 90 -10.28 -10.35 -8.29
CA ASN A 90 -10.35 -11.80 -8.06
C ASN A 90 -11.74 -12.39 -8.35
N MET A 91 -12.80 -11.64 -8.06
CA MET A 91 -14.15 -12.09 -8.38
C MET A 91 -14.46 -11.96 -9.88
N SER A 92 -13.79 -11.04 -10.58
CA SER A 92 -14.09 -10.69 -11.95
C SER A 92 -13.82 -11.82 -12.96
N ASP A 93 -12.89 -12.71 -12.65
CA ASP A 93 -12.56 -13.90 -13.45
C ASP A 93 -13.71 -14.89 -13.55
N ASN A 94 -14.70 -14.81 -12.65
CA ASN A 94 -15.86 -15.68 -12.65
C ASN A 94 -17.02 -15.18 -13.53
N TYR A 95 -16.88 -14.01 -14.18
CA TYR A 95 -17.94 -13.39 -14.96
C TYR A 95 -17.75 -13.59 -16.47
N THR A 96 -18.86 -13.79 -17.19
CA THR A 96 -18.88 -13.72 -18.66
C THR A 96 -18.76 -12.25 -19.13
N GLY A 97 -18.29 -12.00 -20.36
CA GLY A 97 -17.95 -10.63 -20.82
C GLY A 97 -19.03 -9.55 -20.61
N ILE A 98 -20.32 -9.87 -20.85
CA ILE A 98 -21.43 -8.92 -20.61
C ILE A 98 -21.64 -8.67 -19.11
N GLN A 99 -21.53 -9.72 -18.27
CA GLN A 99 -21.65 -9.60 -16.82
C GLN A 99 -20.48 -8.82 -16.23
N GLN A 100 -19.27 -9.05 -16.74
CA GLN A 100 -18.05 -8.38 -16.33
C GLN A 100 -18.17 -6.87 -16.57
N ALA A 101 -18.59 -6.44 -17.77
CA ALA A 101 -18.80 -5.03 -18.07
C ALA A 101 -19.81 -4.37 -17.12
N LYS A 102 -20.95 -5.03 -16.86
CA LYS A 102 -21.97 -4.52 -15.93
C LYS A 102 -21.44 -4.41 -14.49
N LYS A 103 -20.74 -5.45 -14.00
CA LYS A 103 -20.17 -5.47 -12.64
C LYS A 103 -19.04 -4.47 -12.48
N LYS A 104 -18.21 -4.30 -13.51
CA LYS A 104 -17.14 -3.30 -13.56
C LYS A 104 -17.71 -1.88 -13.48
N SER A 105 -18.74 -1.57 -14.26
CA SER A 105 -19.43 -0.27 -14.16
C SER A 105 -20.11 -0.05 -12.81
N GLN A 106 -20.73 -1.08 -12.24
CA GLN A 106 -21.36 -1.01 -10.92
C GLN A 106 -20.33 -0.71 -9.82
N PHE A 107 -19.26 -1.50 -9.74
CA PHE A 107 -18.18 -1.30 -8.77
C PHE A 107 -17.52 0.07 -8.91
N LEU A 108 -17.33 0.53 -10.15
CA LEU A 108 -16.80 1.86 -10.41
C LEU A 108 -17.66 2.94 -9.76
N LEU A 109 -18.96 2.94 -10.03
CA LEU A 109 -19.86 4.01 -9.58
C LEU A 109 -20.17 3.94 -8.08
N GLU A 110 -20.33 2.73 -7.54
CA GLU A 110 -20.80 2.52 -6.17
C GLU A 110 -19.66 2.44 -5.15
N THR A 111 -18.44 2.10 -5.58
CA THR A 111 -17.30 1.87 -4.67
C THR A 111 -16.10 2.73 -5.03
N LEU A 112 -15.52 2.54 -6.21
CA LEU A 112 -14.25 3.16 -6.55
C LEU A 112 -14.35 4.69 -6.71
N HIS A 113 -15.39 5.19 -7.39
CA HIS A 113 -15.60 6.62 -7.61
C HIS A 113 -15.78 7.40 -6.31
N PRO A 114 -16.63 6.99 -5.35
CA PRO A 114 -16.72 7.63 -4.04
C PRO A 114 -15.39 7.67 -3.30
N MET A 115 -14.59 6.60 -3.36
CA MET A 115 -13.31 6.56 -2.67
C MET A 115 -12.28 7.51 -3.28
N LEU A 116 -12.17 7.51 -4.61
CA LEU A 116 -11.32 8.44 -5.35
C LEU A 116 -11.72 9.90 -5.12
N LYS A 117 -13.03 10.17 -5.08
CA LYS A 117 -13.54 11.51 -4.80
C LYS A 117 -13.19 11.99 -3.38
N CYS A 118 -13.29 11.10 -2.38
CA CYS A 118 -12.89 11.43 -1.01
C CYS A 118 -11.38 11.74 -0.91
N ILE A 119 -10.55 11.01 -1.65
CA ILE A 119 -9.11 11.28 -1.74
C ILE A 119 -8.90 12.66 -2.35
N ASP A 120 -9.49 12.94 -3.51
CA ASP A 120 -9.39 14.22 -4.21
C ASP A 120 -9.82 15.40 -3.32
N GLU A 121 -10.99 15.33 -2.70
CA GLU A 121 -11.51 16.38 -1.81
C GLU A 121 -10.60 16.65 -0.61
N LYS A 122 -10.04 15.60 0.00
CA LYS A 122 -9.09 15.75 1.11
C LYS A 122 -7.79 16.44 0.65
N ILE A 123 -7.29 16.07 -0.52
CA ILE A 123 -6.10 16.69 -1.10
C ILE A 123 -6.36 18.17 -1.41
N GLU A 124 -7.51 18.49 -2.02
CA GLU A 124 -7.89 19.87 -2.35
C GLU A 124 -8.06 20.77 -1.13
N GLN A 125 -8.62 20.23 -0.04
CA GLN A 125 -8.79 20.96 1.21
C GLN A 125 -7.46 21.19 1.96
N GLY A 126 -6.33 20.77 1.40
CA GLY A 126 -5.03 20.79 2.07
C GLY A 126 -4.95 19.78 3.22
N ILE A 127 -5.91 18.86 3.33
CA ILE A 127 -5.90 17.76 4.29
C ILE A 127 -5.03 16.63 3.69
N TRP A 128 -3.78 16.94 3.35
CA TRP A 128 -2.78 15.89 3.16
C TRP A 128 -2.54 15.18 4.49
N ALA A 129 -1.98 13.97 4.45
CA ALA A 129 -1.60 13.28 5.67
C ALA A 129 -0.70 14.17 6.55
N LEU A 130 0.28 14.84 5.92
CA LEU A 130 1.17 15.85 6.49
C LEU A 130 1.56 16.88 5.42
N GLU A 131 2.09 18.04 5.79
CA GLU A 131 2.66 18.96 4.78
C GLU A 131 3.98 18.44 4.18
N SER A 132 4.64 17.50 4.86
CA SER A 132 5.87 16.87 4.39
C SER A 132 5.65 15.42 3.92
N TYR A 133 6.54 14.95 3.05
CA TYR A 133 6.56 13.57 2.58
C TYR A 133 6.52 12.56 3.74
N SER A 134 5.69 11.54 3.58
CA SER A 134 5.37 10.53 4.56
C SER A 134 5.17 9.17 3.90
N VAL A 135 4.89 8.15 4.71
CA VAL A 135 4.53 6.82 4.20
C VAL A 135 3.23 6.82 3.39
N VAL A 136 2.33 7.78 3.63
CA VAL A 136 1.06 7.88 2.91
C VAL A 136 1.29 8.13 1.42
N ASP A 137 2.29 8.94 1.07
CA ASP A 137 2.66 9.23 -0.32
C ASP A 137 3.04 7.96 -1.08
N ILE A 138 3.76 7.03 -0.43
CA ILE A 138 4.16 5.73 -0.99
C ILE A 138 2.93 4.86 -1.28
N VAL A 139 2.01 4.77 -0.30
CA VAL A 139 0.81 3.95 -0.43
C VAL A 139 -0.17 4.55 -1.43
N LEU A 140 -0.32 5.88 -1.43
CA LEU A 140 -1.17 6.59 -2.38
C LEU A 140 -0.67 6.37 -3.81
N TYR A 141 0.63 6.54 -4.05
CA TYR A 141 1.23 6.23 -5.35
C TYR A 141 0.95 4.78 -5.77
N SER A 142 1.08 3.84 -4.84
CA SER A 142 0.82 2.42 -5.10
C SER A 142 -0.66 2.16 -5.43
N ALA A 143 -1.58 2.76 -4.69
CA ALA A 143 -3.02 2.67 -4.93
C ALA A 143 -3.42 3.26 -6.30
N ILE A 144 -2.94 4.45 -6.62
CA ILE A 144 -3.14 5.08 -7.92
C ILE A 144 -2.57 4.21 -9.05
N SER A 145 -1.39 3.64 -8.86
CA SER A 145 -0.77 2.74 -9.83
C SER A 145 -1.59 1.47 -10.08
N VAL A 146 -2.18 0.88 -9.03
CA VAL A 146 -3.11 -0.25 -9.17
C VAL A 146 -4.31 0.17 -10.00
N ILE A 147 -4.95 1.29 -9.66
CA ILE A 147 -6.13 1.78 -10.38
C ILE A 147 -5.84 2.03 -11.86
N ILE A 148 -4.69 2.64 -12.19
CA ILE A 148 -4.28 2.86 -13.58
C ILE A 148 -4.13 1.54 -14.34
N ARG A 149 -3.53 0.52 -13.72
CA ARG A 149 -3.37 -0.79 -14.37
C ARG A 149 -4.72 -1.48 -14.63
N SER A 150 -5.64 -1.39 -13.68
CA SER A 150 -6.91 -2.13 -13.71
C SER A 150 -8.02 -1.41 -14.50
N TRP A 151 -7.97 -0.08 -14.54
CA TRP A 151 -9.06 0.78 -15.07
C TRP A 151 -8.61 1.77 -16.13
N GLY A 152 -7.30 1.94 -16.34
CA GLY A 152 -6.74 2.92 -17.25
C GLY A 152 -6.59 4.31 -16.60
N SER A 153 -5.61 5.07 -17.08
CA SER A 153 -5.33 6.44 -16.61
C SER A 153 -6.48 7.41 -16.84
N ASP A 154 -7.31 7.15 -17.85
CA ASP A 154 -8.45 7.99 -18.19
C ASP A 154 -9.48 8.08 -17.07
N LEU A 155 -9.59 7.05 -16.23
CA LEU A 155 -10.45 7.07 -15.05
C LEU A 155 -10.05 8.18 -14.07
N LEU A 156 -8.78 8.55 -14.03
CA LEU A 156 -8.26 9.51 -13.06
C LEU A 156 -8.37 10.97 -13.55
N LYS A 157 -8.66 11.19 -14.84
CA LYS A 157 -8.79 12.55 -15.42
C LYS A 157 -9.72 13.50 -14.64
N PRO A 158 -10.85 13.06 -14.04
CA PRO A 158 -11.68 13.94 -13.23
C PRO A 158 -11.04 14.43 -11.93
N TYR A 159 -10.02 13.72 -11.42
CA TYR A 159 -9.39 13.95 -10.13
C TYR A 159 -7.94 14.47 -10.25
N ILE A 160 -7.33 14.36 -11.43
CA ILE A 160 -6.01 14.93 -11.71
C ILE A 160 -6.25 16.36 -12.22
N ARG A 161 -5.94 17.36 -11.40
CA ARG A 161 -5.95 18.78 -11.78
C ARG A 161 -4.55 19.35 -11.80
#